data_AF-A0A7X0ZK59-F1
#
_entry.id   AF-A0A7X0ZK59-F1
#
_cell.length_a   1.000
_cell.length_b   1.000
_cell.length_c   1.000
_cell.angle_alpha   90.00
_cell.angle_beta   90.00
_cell.angle_gamma   90.00
#
_symmetry.space_group_name_H-M   'P 1'
#
loop_
_entity.id
_entity.type
_entity.pdbx_description
1 polymer ?
#
loop_
_entity_poly.entity_id
_entity_poly.type
_entity_poly.pdbx_seq_one_letter_code
_entity_poly.pdbx_strand_id
1 'polypeptide(L)'
;MNNTNYMLFEEDRLIQFVETVGHHFTEDLEEAMFLWPDGSMTSSSELGVRGDDHNILSSYFDYLGKNEIFEMSRNEMFEVAASTAGMVLLSPESQTVSMAENQKLTRNQQEILADSSYQIEYFSEGITQNQGLKKLGMNELVMNDSNFFLLGDEELDQFVFETGQHYTDDPNEAMFLWPHGKMTSSNEGGVRGDDHNILSSYFEFIDREEIFDMNVKEVFEIAAATCGTIIMSPELQTATLAKNQTITDKQQEIIEDAHFYVNYMTDGISTEEAFEKLDIDVDYIEELKNKSANPSHSY
;
A
#
# COMPACT_ATOMS: atom_id res chain seq x y z
N MET A 1 7.52 9.22 -12.24
CA MET A 1 6.73 9.49 -11.00
C MET A 1 6.44 8.15 -10.36
N ASN A 2 6.40 8.05 -9.04
CA ASN A 2 6.32 6.77 -8.35
C ASN A 2 4.90 6.17 -8.44
N ASN A 3 4.67 5.25 -9.39
CA ASN A 3 3.38 4.58 -9.63
C ASN A 3 3.18 3.36 -8.72
N THR A 4 3.73 3.40 -7.51
CA THR A 4 3.82 2.22 -6.63
C THR A 4 3.53 2.63 -5.19
N ASN A 5 2.99 1.71 -4.40
CA ASN A 5 2.74 1.93 -2.97
C ASN A 5 4.03 2.00 -2.11
N TYR A 6 5.21 1.98 -2.73
CA TYR A 6 6.51 1.97 -2.08
C TYR A 6 7.14 3.35 -2.09
N MET A 7 7.10 4.05 -0.97
CA MET A 7 7.49 5.45 -0.77
C MET A 7 8.88 5.78 -1.30
N LEU A 8 9.85 4.87 -1.15
CA LEU A 8 11.23 5.12 -1.52
C LEU A 8 11.56 4.67 -2.94
N PHE A 9 10.62 4.04 -3.65
CA PHE A 9 10.80 3.71 -5.05
C PHE A 9 10.70 4.96 -5.92
N GLU A 10 11.70 5.28 -6.72
CA GLU A 10 11.59 6.32 -7.75
C GLU A 10 12.35 5.87 -9.00
N GLU A 11 11.73 6.01 -10.18
CA GLU A 11 12.31 5.60 -11.47
C GLU A 11 13.65 6.29 -11.74
N ASP A 12 13.73 7.60 -11.54
CA ASP A 12 14.98 8.37 -11.71
C ASP A 12 16.08 7.88 -10.77
N ARG A 13 15.72 7.42 -9.56
CA ARG A 13 16.67 6.83 -8.62
C ARG A 13 17.12 5.45 -9.04
N LEU A 14 16.22 4.65 -9.61
CA LEU A 14 16.57 3.37 -10.18
C LEU A 14 17.58 3.54 -11.31
N ILE A 15 17.37 4.51 -12.20
CA ILE A 15 18.33 4.85 -13.26
C ILE A 15 19.69 5.25 -12.66
N GLN A 16 19.69 6.16 -11.68
CA GLN A 16 20.92 6.60 -11.02
C GLN A 16 21.66 5.45 -10.32
N PHE A 17 20.93 4.58 -9.63
CA PHE A 17 21.46 3.38 -8.99
C PHE A 17 22.17 2.51 -10.03
N VAL A 18 21.48 2.17 -11.12
CA VAL A 18 22.01 1.34 -12.21
C VAL A 18 23.31 1.91 -12.78
N GLU A 19 23.32 3.21 -13.08
CA GLU A 19 24.51 3.90 -13.63
C GLU A 19 25.68 3.95 -12.65
N THR A 20 25.41 4.13 -11.36
CA THR A 20 26.45 4.35 -10.34
C THR A 20 27.14 3.07 -9.94
N VAL A 21 26.39 1.97 -9.87
CA VAL A 21 26.87 0.72 -9.27
C VAL A 21 27.31 -0.32 -10.29
N GLY A 22 27.40 0.06 -11.57
CA GLY A 22 27.79 -0.86 -12.64
C GLY A 22 26.75 -1.95 -12.90
N HIS A 23 25.47 -1.65 -12.67
CA HIS A 23 24.36 -2.49 -13.10
C HIS A 23 23.90 -2.11 -14.50
N HIS A 24 23.03 -2.91 -15.09
CA HIS A 24 22.30 -2.58 -16.31
C HIS A 24 20.86 -3.06 -16.21
N PHE A 25 19.97 -2.44 -16.98
CA PHE A 25 18.60 -2.93 -17.19
C PHE A 25 18.63 -4.13 -18.13
N THR A 26 17.81 -5.14 -17.84
CA THR A 26 17.64 -6.32 -18.68
C THR A 26 16.16 -6.67 -18.78
N GLU A 27 15.78 -7.31 -19.89
CA GLU A 27 14.46 -7.93 -20.08
C GLU A 27 14.53 -9.46 -19.88
N ASP A 28 15.73 -9.99 -19.62
CA ASP A 28 15.97 -11.41 -19.42
C ASP A 28 15.91 -11.77 -17.92
N LEU A 29 14.84 -12.46 -17.54
CA LEU A 29 14.66 -12.96 -16.18
C LEU A 29 15.80 -13.91 -15.76
N GLU A 30 16.40 -14.65 -16.71
CA GLU A 30 17.52 -15.57 -16.45
C GLU A 30 18.86 -14.85 -16.18
N GLU A 31 18.90 -13.52 -16.33
CA GLU A 31 20.06 -12.70 -15.99
C GLU A 31 19.77 -11.74 -14.82
N ALA A 32 18.50 -11.45 -14.54
CA ALA A 32 18.10 -10.45 -13.57
C ALA A 32 18.46 -10.81 -12.12
N MET A 33 18.91 -9.81 -11.36
CA MET A 33 19.20 -9.92 -9.91
C MET A 33 18.14 -9.25 -9.05
N PHE A 34 17.57 -8.15 -9.54
CA PHE A 34 16.51 -7.40 -8.85
C PHE A 34 15.35 -7.18 -9.80
N LEU A 35 14.14 -7.42 -9.31
CA LEU A 35 12.88 -7.05 -9.95
C LEU A 35 12.24 -5.92 -9.14
N TRP A 36 12.08 -4.77 -9.80
CA TRP A 36 11.59 -3.54 -9.17
C TRP A 36 10.07 -3.39 -9.30
N PRO A 37 9.44 -2.55 -8.47
CA PRO A 37 7.99 -2.32 -8.48
C PRO A 37 7.37 -1.91 -9.82
N ASP A 38 8.08 -1.18 -10.67
CA ASP A 38 7.63 -0.82 -12.02
C ASP A 38 7.74 -1.98 -13.04
N GLY A 39 8.27 -3.13 -12.63
CA GLY A 39 8.55 -4.27 -13.51
C GLY A 39 9.95 -4.23 -14.13
N SER A 40 10.72 -3.15 -13.95
CA SER A 40 12.09 -3.08 -14.42
C SER A 40 12.94 -4.17 -13.76
N MET A 41 13.77 -4.84 -14.55
CA MET A 41 14.73 -5.83 -14.04
C MET A 41 16.15 -5.31 -14.22
N THR A 42 16.99 -5.53 -13.21
CA THR A 42 18.39 -5.08 -13.25
C THR A 42 19.34 -6.21 -12.88
N SER A 43 20.51 -6.20 -13.51
CA SER A 43 21.57 -7.17 -13.28
C SER A 43 22.94 -6.50 -13.19
N SER A 44 23.91 -7.20 -12.61
CA SER A 44 25.29 -6.71 -12.53
C SER A 44 25.98 -6.80 -13.90
N SER A 45 26.74 -5.76 -14.26
CA SER A 45 27.55 -5.77 -15.50
C SER A 45 28.86 -6.55 -15.33
N GLU A 46 29.21 -6.97 -14.12
CA GLU A 46 30.37 -7.82 -13.87
C GLU A 46 29.97 -9.30 -13.95
N LEU A 47 30.54 -10.01 -14.93
CA LEU A 47 30.27 -11.42 -15.23
C LEU A 47 30.39 -12.32 -13.98
N GLY A 48 29.24 -12.75 -13.46
CA GLY A 48 29.08 -14.05 -12.82
C GLY A 48 29.82 -14.29 -11.49
N VAL A 49 30.10 -13.24 -10.72
CA VAL A 49 30.52 -13.42 -9.32
C VAL A 49 29.59 -12.60 -8.44
N ARG A 50 28.74 -13.28 -7.66
CA ARG A 50 28.13 -12.77 -6.41
C ARG A 50 29.23 -12.53 -5.36
N GLY A 51 30.28 -11.82 -5.77
CA GLY A 51 31.53 -11.60 -5.06
C GLY A 51 31.48 -10.24 -4.41
N ASP A 52 31.29 -10.28 -3.09
CA ASP A 52 31.53 -9.22 -2.12
C ASP A 52 30.57 -8.02 -2.02
N ASP A 53 29.88 -7.54 -3.05
CA ASP A 53 29.01 -6.34 -2.89
C ASP A 53 27.51 -6.67 -2.78
N HIS A 54 27.13 -7.49 -1.79
CA HIS A 54 25.72 -7.54 -1.34
C HIS A 54 25.27 -6.24 -0.67
N ASN A 55 26.21 -5.31 -0.41
CA ASN A 55 25.95 -3.93 -0.03
C ASN A 55 25.56 -3.06 -1.22
N ILE A 56 25.62 -3.54 -2.47
CA ILE A 56 25.34 -2.68 -3.62
C ILE A 56 23.91 -2.11 -3.57
N LEU A 57 22.95 -2.90 -3.06
CA LEU A 57 21.58 -2.45 -2.88
C LEU A 57 21.47 -1.31 -1.85
N SER A 58 22.39 -1.19 -0.88
CA SER A 58 22.41 -0.01 0.00
C SER A 58 22.65 1.27 -0.80
N SER A 59 23.39 1.19 -1.92
CA SER A 59 23.62 2.32 -2.83
C SER A 59 22.37 2.89 -3.48
N TYR A 60 21.27 2.12 -3.54
CA TYR A 60 19.96 2.66 -3.94
C TYR A 60 19.49 3.77 -2.98
N PHE A 61 19.90 3.69 -1.71
CA PHE A 61 19.45 4.57 -0.64
C PHE A 61 20.47 5.67 -0.27
N ASP A 62 21.62 5.74 -0.93
CA ASP A 62 22.71 6.69 -0.62
C ASP A 62 22.24 8.15 -0.59
N TYR A 63 21.29 8.50 -1.45
CA TYR A 63 20.73 9.84 -1.55
C TYR A 63 20.02 10.30 -0.28
N LEU A 64 19.56 9.37 0.57
CA LEU A 64 18.91 9.70 1.85
C LEU A 64 19.89 10.37 2.82
N GLY A 65 21.20 10.25 2.60
CA GLY A 65 22.21 10.75 3.53
C GLY A 65 22.14 10.08 4.89
N LYS A 66 21.62 8.84 4.93
CA LYS A 66 21.43 8.02 6.13
C LYS A 66 22.51 6.96 6.18
N ASN A 67 23.37 7.03 7.19
CA ASN A 67 24.44 6.06 7.38
C ASN A 67 23.91 4.71 7.89
N GLU A 68 22.73 4.73 8.50
CA GLU A 68 22.08 3.58 9.13
C GLU A 68 21.98 2.40 8.18
N ILE A 69 21.71 2.63 6.88
CA ILE A 69 21.56 1.54 5.92
C ILE A 69 22.86 0.78 5.64
N PHE A 70 24.02 1.45 5.72
CA PHE A 70 25.32 0.81 5.51
C PHE A 70 25.81 0.04 6.74
N GLU A 71 25.17 0.26 7.89
CA GLU A 71 25.45 -0.45 9.15
C GLU A 71 24.52 -1.65 9.36
N MET A 72 23.45 -1.77 8.56
CA MET A 72 22.48 -2.86 8.64
C MET A 72 23.09 -4.20 8.26
N SER A 73 22.61 -5.27 8.90
CA SER A 73 22.85 -6.61 8.38
C SER A 73 22.16 -6.79 7.02
N ARG A 74 22.66 -7.75 6.22
CA ARG A 74 22.07 -8.06 4.91
C ARG A 74 20.57 -8.33 4.96
N ASN A 75 20.11 -9.08 5.98
CA ASN A 75 18.68 -9.38 6.13
C ASN A 75 17.87 -8.13 6.46
N GLU A 76 18.38 -7.26 7.34
CA GLU A 76 17.70 -5.99 7.66
C GLU A 76 17.61 -5.06 6.46
N MET A 77 18.68 -4.99 5.66
CA MET A 77 18.68 -4.20 4.44
C MET A 77 17.67 -4.74 3.42
N PHE A 78 17.56 -6.07 3.27
CA PHE A 78 16.53 -6.67 2.41
C PHE A 78 15.11 -6.44 2.94
N GLU A 79 14.87 -6.52 4.24
CA GLU A 79 13.57 -6.17 4.83
C GLU A 79 13.20 -4.70 4.56
N VAL A 80 14.15 -3.78 4.72
CA VAL A 80 13.96 -2.36 4.41
C VAL A 80 13.67 -2.19 2.92
N ALA A 81 14.50 -2.73 2.04
CA ALA A 81 14.31 -2.58 0.60
C ALA A 81 13.00 -3.19 0.09
N ALA A 82 12.61 -4.35 0.61
CA ALA A 82 11.33 -4.98 0.30
C ALA A 82 10.14 -4.14 0.79
N SER A 83 10.23 -3.54 1.98
CA SER A 83 9.10 -2.81 2.59
C SER A 83 8.96 -1.36 2.13
N THR A 84 10.06 -0.69 1.77
CA THR A 84 10.05 0.75 1.42
C THR A 84 10.27 1.01 -0.06
N ALA A 85 10.94 0.11 -0.78
CA ALA A 85 11.25 0.25 -2.20
C ALA A 85 10.70 -0.92 -3.04
N GLY A 86 9.99 -1.87 -2.43
CA GLY A 86 9.29 -2.97 -3.11
C GLY A 86 10.16 -3.91 -3.92
N MET A 87 11.46 -3.94 -3.65
CA MET A 87 12.43 -4.74 -4.40
C MET A 87 12.23 -6.23 -4.14
N VAL A 88 12.28 -7.03 -5.20
CA VAL A 88 12.28 -8.50 -5.16
C VAL A 88 13.63 -9.03 -5.63
N LEU A 89 14.20 -9.98 -4.89
CA LEU A 89 15.46 -10.61 -5.24
C LEU A 89 15.22 -11.78 -6.21
N LEU A 90 16.00 -11.82 -7.28
CA LEU A 90 16.01 -12.91 -8.24
C LEU A 90 17.34 -13.66 -8.16
N SER A 91 17.26 -14.98 -8.18
CA SER A 91 18.41 -15.88 -8.24
C SER A 91 18.26 -16.79 -9.45
N PRO A 92 18.69 -16.35 -10.64
CA PRO A 92 18.54 -17.15 -11.86
C PRO A 92 19.23 -18.51 -11.80
N GLU A 93 20.37 -18.61 -11.10
CA GLU A 93 21.14 -19.83 -11.02
C GLU A 93 20.41 -20.96 -10.28
N SER A 94 19.59 -20.60 -9.29
CA SER A 94 18.74 -21.52 -8.54
C SER A 94 17.27 -21.49 -8.98
N GLN A 95 16.93 -20.61 -9.94
CA GLN A 95 15.56 -20.27 -10.32
C GLN A 95 14.71 -19.96 -9.08
N THR A 96 15.21 -19.06 -8.23
CA THR A 96 14.54 -18.69 -6.97
C THR A 96 14.19 -17.22 -6.95
N VAL A 97 12.98 -16.90 -6.53
CA VAL A 97 12.54 -15.56 -6.13
C VAL A 97 12.64 -15.49 -4.62
N SER A 98 13.43 -14.56 -4.08
CA SER A 98 13.50 -14.34 -2.63
C SER A 98 12.79 -13.02 -2.28
N MET A 99 11.74 -13.12 -1.48
CA MET A 99 10.93 -11.98 -1.05
C MET A 99 10.57 -12.10 0.44
N ALA A 100 10.00 -11.05 1.03
CA ALA A 100 9.41 -11.20 2.36
C ALA A 100 7.99 -11.81 2.27
N GLU A 101 7.59 -12.62 3.24
CA GLU A 101 6.31 -13.35 3.20
C GLU A 101 5.10 -12.41 3.04
N ASN A 102 5.11 -11.27 3.75
CA ASN A 102 4.07 -10.26 3.66
C ASN A 102 4.36 -9.13 2.66
N GLN A 103 5.41 -9.25 1.83
CA GLN A 103 5.71 -8.25 0.79
C GLN A 103 4.64 -8.26 -0.31
N LYS A 104 4.31 -7.06 -0.80
CA LYS A 104 3.27 -6.87 -1.81
C LYS A 104 3.86 -6.66 -3.18
N LEU A 105 3.69 -7.64 -4.04
CA LEU A 105 4.09 -7.50 -5.42
C LEU A 105 3.15 -6.53 -6.13
N THR A 106 3.70 -5.58 -6.87
CA THR A 106 2.92 -4.79 -7.82
C THR A 106 2.42 -5.69 -8.96
N ARG A 107 1.43 -5.22 -9.72
CA ARG A 107 0.93 -5.96 -10.89
C ARG A 107 2.04 -6.36 -11.86
N ASN A 108 2.95 -5.45 -12.20
CA ASN A 108 4.05 -5.73 -13.14
C ASN A 108 4.96 -6.84 -12.60
N GLN A 109 5.25 -6.82 -11.30
CA GLN A 109 6.03 -7.89 -10.66
C GLN A 109 5.27 -9.22 -10.68
N GLN A 110 3.96 -9.20 -10.39
CA GLN A 110 3.13 -10.41 -10.42
C GLN A 110 3.08 -11.03 -11.82
N GLU A 111 2.91 -10.21 -12.87
CA GLU A 111 2.85 -10.66 -14.26
C GLU A 111 4.18 -11.34 -14.66
N ILE A 112 5.32 -10.70 -14.38
CA ILE A 112 6.66 -11.26 -14.66
C ILE A 112 6.89 -12.58 -13.91
N LEU A 113 6.52 -12.62 -12.62
CA LEU A 113 6.75 -13.81 -11.80
C LEU A 113 5.79 -14.96 -12.12
N ALA A 114 4.53 -14.65 -12.50
CA ALA A 114 3.54 -15.65 -12.89
C ALA A 114 3.93 -16.39 -14.18
N ASP A 115 4.63 -15.71 -15.08
CA ASP A 115 5.15 -16.29 -16.33
C ASP A 115 6.49 -17.02 -16.14
N SER A 116 7.04 -17.02 -14.92
CA SER A 116 8.30 -17.68 -14.58
C SER A 116 8.13 -19.10 -14.02
N SER A 117 9.19 -19.91 -14.10
CA SER A 117 9.27 -21.21 -13.40
C SER A 117 9.93 -21.11 -12.01
N TYR A 118 10.14 -19.90 -11.50
CA TYR A 118 10.97 -19.70 -10.32
C TYR A 118 10.23 -20.12 -9.05
N GLN A 119 10.96 -20.71 -8.11
CA GLN A 119 10.43 -21.05 -6.79
C GLN A 119 10.49 -19.84 -5.89
N ILE A 120 9.38 -19.55 -5.20
CA ILE A 120 9.34 -18.47 -4.20
C ILE A 120 9.90 -19.00 -2.88
N GLU A 121 10.86 -18.28 -2.32
CA GLU A 121 11.41 -18.47 -1.00
C GLU A 121 11.28 -17.19 -0.17
N TYR A 122 11.04 -17.35 1.13
CA TYR A 122 10.87 -16.23 2.04
C TYR A 122 12.11 -16.05 2.92
N PHE A 123 12.73 -14.87 2.85
CA PHE A 123 13.89 -14.56 3.69
C PHE A 123 13.51 -13.97 5.06
N SER A 124 12.26 -13.51 5.22
CA SER A 124 11.68 -12.97 6.46
C SER A 124 10.15 -13.01 6.39
N GLU A 125 9.48 -12.84 7.54
CA GLU A 125 8.03 -12.63 7.61
C GLU A 125 7.62 -11.29 6.94
N GLY A 126 8.54 -10.34 6.82
CA GLY A 126 8.31 -9.01 6.27
C GLY A 126 7.91 -7.98 7.33
N ILE A 127 8.27 -6.73 7.06
CA ILE A 127 7.95 -5.58 7.90
C ILE A 127 7.07 -4.60 7.11
N THR A 128 6.31 -3.80 7.83
CA THR A 128 5.56 -2.68 7.24
C THR A 128 6.50 -1.60 6.72
N GLN A 129 6.02 -0.79 5.78
CA GLN A 129 6.74 0.37 5.27
C GLN A 129 7.18 1.33 6.39
N ASN A 130 6.32 1.62 7.37
CA ASN A 130 6.69 2.47 8.51
C ASN A 130 7.78 1.86 9.39
N GLN A 131 7.76 0.54 9.60
CA GLN A 131 8.86 -0.14 10.28
C GLN A 131 10.18 -0.03 9.49
N GLY A 132 10.15 -0.14 8.16
CA GLY A 132 11.31 0.05 7.30
C GLY A 132 11.86 1.48 7.35
N LEU A 133 10.99 2.49 7.22
CA LEU A 133 11.35 3.91 7.32
C LEU A 133 11.96 4.25 8.70
N LYS A 134 11.39 3.67 9.77
CA LYS A 134 11.93 3.83 11.13
C LYS A 134 13.33 3.24 11.27
N LYS A 135 13.62 2.09 10.63
CA LYS A 135 14.97 1.51 10.58
C LYS A 135 15.96 2.45 9.87
N LEU A 136 15.49 3.27 8.93
CA LEU A 136 16.28 4.31 8.24
C LEU A 136 16.36 5.64 9.00
N GLY A 137 15.80 5.73 10.21
CA GLY A 137 15.71 6.98 10.96
C GLY A 137 14.93 8.07 10.21
N MET A 138 14.01 7.66 9.34
CA MET A 138 13.06 8.52 8.66
C MET A 138 11.80 8.64 9.51
N ASN A 139 11.10 9.76 9.37
CA ASN A 139 9.80 9.92 10.01
C ASN A 139 8.85 8.85 9.46
N GLU A 140 8.01 8.31 10.35
CA GLU A 140 6.93 7.41 9.94
C GLU A 140 6.08 8.14 8.88
N LEU A 141 5.62 7.37 7.89
CA LEU A 141 4.68 7.85 6.89
C LEU A 141 3.37 8.09 7.63
N VAL A 142 3.12 9.35 7.98
CA VAL A 142 1.83 9.77 8.52
C VAL A 142 0.89 9.89 7.34
N MET A 143 0.15 8.83 7.04
CA MET A 143 -1.08 8.98 6.28
C MET A 143 -1.99 9.85 7.14
N ASN A 144 -2.26 11.05 6.66
CA ASN A 144 -3.33 11.86 7.21
C ASN A 144 -4.60 11.63 6.39
N ASP A 145 -5.70 12.17 6.87
CA ASP A 145 -7.00 12.11 6.21
C ASP A 145 -6.98 12.65 4.76
N SER A 146 -6.11 13.60 4.44
CA SER A 146 -5.98 14.16 3.10
C SER A 146 -5.24 13.28 2.08
N ASN A 147 -4.64 12.16 2.51
CA ASN A 147 -3.99 11.21 1.60
C ASN A 147 -4.96 10.26 0.90
N PHE A 148 -6.25 10.29 1.27
CA PHE A 148 -7.29 9.44 0.68
C PHE A 148 -8.10 10.24 -0.32
N PHE A 149 -7.74 10.08 -1.60
CA PHE A 149 -8.16 10.97 -2.67
C PHE A 149 -9.67 11.04 -2.94
N LEU A 150 -10.41 9.98 -2.61
CA LEU A 150 -11.86 9.93 -2.79
C LEU A 150 -12.62 10.17 -1.48
N LEU A 151 -11.91 10.41 -0.37
CA LEU A 151 -12.53 10.80 0.89
C LEU A 151 -12.76 12.32 0.91
N GLY A 152 -14.02 12.72 0.98
CA GLY A 152 -14.42 14.11 1.19
C GLY A 152 -15.39 14.23 2.36
N ASP A 153 -15.23 15.27 3.17
CA ASP A 153 -16.06 15.49 4.36
C ASP A 153 -17.53 15.78 3.99
N GLU A 154 -17.77 16.50 2.89
CA GLU A 154 -19.13 16.84 2.43
C GLU A 154 -19.87 15.59 1.91
N GLU A 155 -19.16 14.75 1.15
CA GLU A 155 -19.69 13.50 0.61
C GLU A 155 -19.89 12.45 1.71
N LEU A 156 -19.02 12.43 2.73
CA LEU A 156 -19.23 11.60 3.92
C LEU A 156 -20.46 12.06 4.71
N ASP A 157 -20.66 13.36 4.90
CA ASP A 157 -21.85 13.90 5.54
C ASP A 157 -23.13 13.55 4.76
N GLN A 158 -23.08 13.64 3.42
CA GLN A 158 -24.19 13.25 2.55
C GLN A 158 -24.47 11.75 2.62
N PHE A 159 -23.43 10.92 2.56
CA PHE A 159 -23.52 9.48 2.77
C PHE A 159 -24.22 9.17 4.09
N VAL A 160 -23.77 9.78 5.19
CA VAL A 160 -24.35 9.52 6.52
C VAL A 160 -25.84 9.90 6.56
N PHE A 161 -26.18 11.06 6.02
CA PHE A 161 -27.56 11.56 6.02
C PHE A 161 -28.50 10.73 5.15
N GLU A 162 -28.11 10.40 3.93
CA GLU A 162 -29.00 9.78 2.93
C GLU A 162 -29.13 8.26 3.10
N THR A 163 -28.11 7.60 3.66
CA THR A 163 -28.12 6.14 3.89
C THR A 163 -28.67 5.73 5.25
N GLY A 164 -29.18 6.68 6.04
CA GLY A 164 -29.71 6.40 7.37
C GLY A 164 -28.64 5.93 8.36
N GLN A 165 -27.39 6.36 8.16
CA GLN A 165 -26.31 6.15 9.14
C GLN A 165 -26.29 7.32 10.16
N HIS A 166 -25.44 7.22 11.15
CA HIS A 166 -25.12 8.29 12.08
C HIS A 166 -23.63 8.24 12.44
N TYR A 167 -23.10 9.38 12.88
CA TYR A 167 -21.79 9.44 13.50
C TYR A 167 -21.83 8.93 14.92
N THR A 168 -20.80 8.20 15.32
CA THR A 168 -20.60 7.68 16.67
C THR A 168 -19.16 7.92 17.15
N ASP A 169 -19.01 8.04 18.46
CA ASP A 169 -17.73 8.03 19.17
C ASP A 169 -17.48 6.68 19.89
N ASP A 170 -18.42 5.72 19.82
CA ASP A 170 -18.29 4.40 20.44
C ASP A 170 -17.81 3.36 19.39
N PRO A 171 -16.56 2.87 19.50
CA PRO A 171 -16.06 1.83 18.60
C PRO A 171 -16.84 0.51 18.72
N ASN A 172 -17.63 0.30 19.80
CA ASN A 172 -18.45 -0.88 19.99
C ASN A 172 -19.81 -0.82 19.25
N GLU A 173 -20.13 0.30 18.61
CA GLU A 173 -21.28 0.40 17.70
C GLU A 173 -20.88 0.74 16.27
N ALA A 174 -19.63 1.16 16.04
CA ALA A 174 -19.11 1.54 14.74
C ALA A 174 -19.18 0.39 13.70
N MET A 175 -19.63 0.72 12.49
CA MET A 175 -19.54 -0.13 11.31
C MET A 175 -18.34 0.23 10.42
N PHE A 176 -18.05 1.54 10.30
CA PHE A 176 -16.91 2.04 9.54
C PHE A 176 -16.08 2.99 10.39
N LEU A 177 -14.76 2.88 10.25
CA LEU A 177 -13.78 3.78 10.83
C LEU A 177 -13.01 4.48 9.69
N TRP A 178 -13.21 5.78 9.57
CA TRP A 178 -12.66 6.61 8.50
C TRP A 178 -11.28 7.18 8.87
N PRO A 179 -10.44 7.59 7.90
CA PRO A 179 -9.08 8.10 8.12
C PRO A 179 -8.91 9.21 9.17
N HIS A 180 -9.82 10.18 9.22
CA HIS A 180 -9.81 11.26 10.23
C HIS A 180 -10.31 10.78 11.61
N GLY A 181 -10.64 9.50 11.77
CA GLY A 181 -11.12 8.90 13.02
C GLY A 181 -12.59 9.12 13.34
N LYS A 182 -13.40 9.69 12.43
CA LYS A 182 -14.86 9.63 12.64
C LYS A 182 -15.27 8.18 12.42
N MET A 183 -16.28 7.75 13.17
CA MET A 183 -16.89 6.44 13.00
C MET A 183 -18.35 6.61 12.61
N THR A 184 -18.84 5.74 11.74
CA THR A 184 -20.25 5.73 11.33
C THR A 184 -20.89 4.38 11.61
N SER A 185 -22.18 4.41 11.93
CA SER A 185 -22.99 3.23 12.21
C SER A 185 -24.42 3.38 11.69
N SER A 186 -25.13 2.26 11.55
CA SER A 186 -26.51 2.23 11.04
C SER A 186 -27.52 2.61 12.13
N ASN A 187 -28.53 3.40 11.76
CA ASN A 187 -29.69 3.66 12.64
C ASN A 187 -30.68 2.47 12.71
N GLU A 188 -30.55 1.47 11.83
CA GLU A 188 -31.40 0.28 11.85
C GLU A 188 -30.86 -0.75 12.85
N GLY A 189 -31.52 -0.84 14.00
CA GLY A 189 -31.02 -1.59 15.15
C GLY A 189 -30.80 -3.09 14.91
N GLY A 190 -29.59 -3.56 15.21
CA GLY A 190 -29.36 -4.88 15.83
C GLY A 190 -29.02 -6.06 14.93
N VAL A 191 -28.90 -5.91 13.61
CA VAL A 191 -28.36 -6.96 12.74
C VAL A 191 -27.66 -6.28 11.57
N ARG A 192 -26.47 -6.76 11.20
CA ARG A 192 -25.87 -6.62 9.86
C ARG A 192 -26.76 -7.29 8.79
N GLY A 193 -28.02 -6.89 8.75
CA GLY A 193 -29.03 -7.41 7.86
C GLY A 193 -29.05 -6.56 6.62
N ASP A 194 -28.50 -7.12 5.56
CA ASP A 194 -28.66 -6.76 4.14
C ASP A 194 -27.67 -5.78 3.48
N ASP A 195 -27.08 -4.77 4.13
CA ASP A 195 -26.28 -3.78 3.35
C ASP A 195 -24.76 -3.82 3.59
N HIS A 196 -24.10 -4.96 3.32
CA HIS A 196 -22.64 -4.95 3.06
C HIS A 196 -22.29 -4.09 1.82
N ASN A 197 -23.30 -3.74 1.02
CA ASN A 197 -23.22 -2.81 -0.09
C ASN A 197 -23.45 -1.35 0.31
N ILE A 198 -23.73 -1.02 1.58
CA ILE A 198 -23.94 0.39 1.95
C ILE A 198 -22.69 1.21 1.68
N LEU A 199 -21.51 0.60 1.79
CA LEU A 199 -20.25 1.27 1.45
C LEU A 199 -20.20 1.66 -0.03
N SER A 200 -20.85 0.93 -0.93
CA SER A 200 -21.01 1.31 -2.34
C SER A 200 -21.80 2.61 -2.50
N SER A 201 -22.75 2.91 -1.60
CA SER A 201 -23.50 4.17 -1.66
C SER A 201 -22.62 5.39 -1.41
N TYR A 202 -21.51 5.28 -0.67
CA TYR A 202 -20.54 6.39 -0.58
C TYR A 202 -20.02 6.78 -1.97
N PHE A 203 -19.74 5.78 -2.81
CA PHE A 203 -19.22 5.97 -4.17
C PHE A 203 -20.27 6.55 -5.13
N GLU A 204 -21.57 6.34 -4.89
CA GLU A 204 -22.65 7.04 -5.59
C GLU A 204 -22.55 8.57 -5.42
N PHE A 205 -22.24 9.04 -4.20
CA PHE A 205 -22.18 10.49 -3.89
C PHE A 205 -20.95 11.20 -4.48
N ILE A 206 -19.95 10.45 -4.94
CA ILE A 206 -18.80 10.97 -5.67
C ILE A 206 -18.89 10.68 -7.18
N ASP A 207 -20.09 10.36 -7.69
CA ASP A 207 -20.36 10.03 -9.08
C ASP A 207 -19.51 8.84 -9.60
N ARG A 208 -19.45 7.75 -8.84
CA ARG A 208 -18.74 6.50 -9.21
C ARG A 208 -19.69 5.31 -9.22
N GLU A 209 -20.57 5.26 -10.21
CA GLU A 209 -21.60 4.22 -10.35
C GLU A 209 -21.00 2.85 -10.73
N GLU A 210 -19.77 2.81 -11.28
CA GLU A 210 -19.05 1.58 -11.65
C GLU A 210 -18.91 0.62 -10.47
N ILE A 211 -18.90 1.17 -9.24
CA ILE A 211 -18.82 0.42 -7.98
C ILE A 211 -19.96 -0.61 -7.84
N PHE A 212 -21.13 -0.36 -8.45
CA PHE A 212 -22.32 -1.21 -8.32
C PHE A 212 -22.26 -2.47 -9.18
N ASP A 213 -21.38 -2.49 -10.19
CA ASP A 213 -21.11 -3.69 -10.99
C ASP A 213 -20.10 -4.64 -10.33
N MET A 214 -19.50 -4.21 -9.21
CA MET A 214 -18.43 -4.93 -8.53
C MET A 214 -18.93 -5.82 -7.40
N ASN A 215 -18.17 -6.86 -7.09
CA ASN A 215 -18.48 -7.69 -5.93
C ASN A 215 -17.98 -7.06 -4.62
N VAL A 216 -18.51 -7.50 -3.47
CA VAL A 216 -18.21 -6.95 -2.13
C VAL A 216 -16.70 -6.88 -1.83
N LYS A 217 -15.92 -7.87 -2.30
CA LYS A 217 -14.47 -7.87 -2.09
C LYS A 217 -13.81 -6.71 -2.84
N GLU A 218 -14.21 -6.48 -4.09
CA GLU A 218 -13.68 -5.39 -4.92
C GLU A 218 -14.08 -4.02 -4.38
N VAL A 219 -15.33 -3.86 -3.94
CA VAL A 219 -15.80 -2.62 -3.29
C VAL A 219 -14.95 -2.30 -2.08
N PHE A 220 -14.66 -3.30 -1.24
CA PHE A 220 -13.79 -3.12 -0.08
C PHE A 220 -12.35 -2.78 -0.46
N GLU A 221 -11.77 -3.45 -1.46
CA GLU A 221 -10.42 -3.15 -1.95
C GLU A 221 -10.31 -1.69 -2.41
N ILE A 222 -11.31 -1.22 -3.15
CA ILE A 222 -11.39 0.16 -3.63
C ILE A 222 -11.55 1.14 -2.46
N ALA A 223 -12.47 0.88 -1.54
CA ALA A 223 -12.67 1.73 -0.37
C ALA A 223 -11.43 1.81 0.53
N ALA A 224 -10.73 0.69 0.73
CA ALA A 224 -9.49 0.66 1.49
C ALA A 224 -8.39 1.48 0.80
N ALA A 225 -8.27 1.38 -0.53
CA ALA A 225 -7.21 2.04 -1.30
C ALA A 225 -7.46 3.55 -1.56
N THR A 226 -8.73 3.97 -1.66
CA THR A 226 -9.09 5.34 -2.10
C THR A 226 -9.70 6.21 -1.00
N CYS A 227 -10.39 5.59 -0.03
CA CYS A 227 -11.05 6.27 1.09
C CYS A 227 -10.44 5.91 2.45
N GLY A 228 -9.55 4.91 2.50
CA GLY A 228 -8.88 4.47 3.72
C GLY A 228 -9.80 3.85 4.76
N THR A 229 -11.02 3.47 4.38
CA THR A 229 -12.05 3.01 5.30
C THR A 229 -11.69 1.65 5.92
N ILE A 230 -11.92 1.50 7.21
CA ILE A 230 -11.79 0.23 7.93
C ILE A 230 -13.18 -0.27 8.32
N ILE A 231 -13.46 -1.56 8.10
CA ILE A 231 -14.72 -2.16 8.55
C ILE A 231 -14.57 -2.61 10.01
N MET A 232 -15.39 -2.04 10.88
CA MET A 232 -15.43 -2.37 12.30
C MET A 232 -16.49 -3.45 12.56
N SER A 233 -16.11 -4.48 13.32
CA SER A 233 -16.99 -5.58 13.73
C SER A 233 -16.97 -5.71 15.25
N PRO A 234 -17.73 -4.87 15.97
CA PRO A 234 -17.78 -4.89 17.43
C PRO A 234 -18.09 -6.26 18.03
N GLU A 235 -18.97 -7.03 17.41
CA GLU A 235 -19.40 -8.34 17.90
C GLU A 235 -18.28 -9.38 17.84
N LEU A 236 -17.37 -9.20 16.88
CA LEU A 236 -16.18 -10.04 16.71
C LEU A 236 -14.95 -9.40 17.37
N GLN A 237 -15.07 -8.17 17.86
CA GLN A 237 -13.97 -7.31 18.28
C GLN A 237 -12.88 -7.26 17.20
N THR A 238 -13.28 -7.09 15.92
CA THR A 238 -12.32 -7.03 14.81
C THR A 238 -12.41 -5.73 14.03
N ALA A 239 -11.23 -5.20 13.68
CA ALA A 239 -11.07 -4.20 12.63
C ALA A 239 -10.60 -4.94 11.38
N THR A 240 -11.38 -4.88 10.29
CA THR A 240 -11.09 -5.59 9.04
C THR A 240 -10.48 -4.63 8.02
N LEU A 241 -9.30 -5.01 7.52
CA LEU A 241 -8.47 -4.23 6.60
C LEU A 241 -8.15 -5.03 5.34
N ALA A 242 -7.69 -4.33 4.30
CA ALA A 242 -6.88 -4.97 3.27
C ALA A 242 -5.43 -5.08 3.78
N LYS A 243 -4.72 -6.16 3.47
CA LYS A 243 -3.33 -6.33 3.96
C LYS A 243 -2.42 -5.16 3.53
N ASN A 244 -2.72 -4.49 2.41
CA ASN A 244 -1.91 -3.38 1.87
C ASN A 244 -2.38 -2.01 2.32
N GLN A 245 -3.48 -1.96 3.06
CA GLN A 245 -4.04 -0.71 3.52
C GLN A 245 -3.07 -0.08 4.52
N THR A 246 -2.63 1.12 4.19
CA THR A 246 -1.97 1.98 5.17
C THR A 246 -3.07 2.68 5.97
N ILE A 247 -2.96 2.66 7.30
CA ILE A 247 -3.92 3.31 8.20
C ILE A 247 -3.33 4.57 8.80
N THR A 248 -4.19 5.51 9.19
CA THR A 248 -3.76 6.72 9.89
C THR A 248 -3.48 6.45 11.37
N ASP A 249 -2.70 7.31 12.02
CA ASP A 249 -2.47 7.26 13.47
C ASP A 249 -3.77 7.29 14.26
N LYS A 250 -4.77 8.04 13.78
CA LYS A 250 -6.07 8.16 14.45
C LYS A 250 -6.87 6.86 14.36
N GLN A 251 -6.84 6.19 13.22
CA GLN A 251 -7.46 4.87 13.07
C GLN A 251 -6.76 3.84 13.96
N GLN A 252 -5.43 3.87 14.00
CA GLN A 252 -4.66 2.97 14.84
C GLN A 252 -4.97 3.18 16.33
N GLU A 253 -4.98 4.44 16.81
CA GLU A 253 -5.33 4.79 18.20
C GLU A 253 -6.70 4.22 18.59
N ILE A 254 -7.72 4.40 17.73
CA ILE A 254 -9.08 3.92 18.00
C ILE A 254 -9.15 2.39 18.06
N ILE A 255 -8.47 1.68 17.15
CA ILE A 255 -8.46 0.21 17.12
C ILE A 255 -7.79 -0.36 18.37
N GLU A 256 -6.66 0.24 18.76
CA GLU A 256 -5.90 -0.16 19.96
C GLU A 256 -6.68 0.12 21.25
N ASP A 257 -7.26 1.31 21.39
CA ASP A 257 -8.06 1.69 22.55
C ASP A 257 -9.32 0.83 22.69
N ALA A 258 -9.95 0.47 21.57
CA ALA A 258 -11.09 -0.44 21.54
C ALA A 258 -10.70 -1.91 21.81
N HIS A 259 -9.40 -2.23 21.81
CA HIS A 259 -8.85 -3.59 21.92
C HIS A 259 -9.35 -4.53 20.81
N PHE A 260 -9.54 -4.01 19.60
CA PHE A 260 -9.98 -4.81 18.46
C PHE A 260 -8.80 -5.54 17.82
N TYR A 261 -9.02 -6.78 17.40
CA TYR A 261 -8.05 -7.55 16.63
C TYR A 261 -8.08 -7.11 15.16
N VAL A 262 -6.92 -6.98 14.55
CA VAL A 262 -6.81 -6.76 13.11
C VAL A 262 -7.08 -8.07 12.36
N ASN A 263 -8.04 -8.01 11.43
CA ASN A 263 -8.36 -9.08 10.49
C ASN A 263 -8.14 -8.59 9.06
N TYR A 264 -7.80 -9.51 8.14
CA TYR A 264 -7.56 -9.17 6.74
C TYR A 264 -8.57 -9.88 5.83
N MET A 265 -9.36 -9.12 5.07
CA MET A 265 -10.32 -9.70 4.13
C MET A 265 -9.69 -9.99 2.75
N THR A 266 -8.67 -9.22 2.38
CA THR A 266 -8.03 -9.29 1.07
C THR A 266 -6.57 -8.85 1.16
N ASP A 267 -5.77 -9.20 0.15
CA ASP A 267 -4.41 -8.69 -0.02
C ASP A 267 -4.41 -7.18 -0.34
N GLY A 268 -5.48 -6.71 -0.99
CA GLY A 268 -5.74 -5.32 -1.35
C GLY A 268 -5.09 -4.89 -2.67
N ILE A 269 -5.49 -3.72 -3.16
CA ILE A 269 -5.04 -3.13 -4.44
C ILE A 269 -4.38 -1.77 -4.22
N SER A 270 -3.52 -1.34 -5.14
CA SER A 270 -2.99 0.03 -5.17
C SER A 270 -4.08 1.06 -5.45
N THR A 271 -3.80 2.32 -5.11
CA THR A 271 -4.72 3.42 -5.45
C THR A 271 -4.88 3.54 -6.96
N GLU A 272 -3.81 3.36 -7.74
CA GLU A 272 -3.84 3.35 -9.20
C GLU A 272 -4.74 2.24 -9.77
N GLU A 273 -4.63 1.01 -9.26
CA GLU A 273 -5.51 -0.10 -9.65
C GLU A 273 -6.98 0.16 -9.26
N ALA A 274 -7.22 0.80 -8.12
CA ALA A 274 -8.57 1.21 -7.72
C ALA A 274 -9.15 2.26 -8.66
N PHE A 275 -8.33 3.22 -9.11
CA PHE A 275 -8.73 4.22 -10.10
C PHE A 275 -8.99 3.61 -11.48
N GLU A 276 -8.18 2.65 -11.92
CA GLU A 276 -8.43 1.90 -13.16
C GLU A 276 -9.77 1.15 -13.09
N LYS A 277 -10.08 0.51 -11.96
CA LYS A 277 -11.36 -0.17 -11.73
C LYS A 277 -12.56 0.77 -11.75
N LEU A 278 -12.38 2.02 -11.29
CA LEU A 278 -13.41 3.05 -11.26
C LEU A 278 -13.49 3.89 -12.54
N ASP A 279 -12.75 3.50 -13.59
CA ASP A 279 -12.65 4.26 -14.86
C ASP A 279 -12.29 5.74 -14.66
N ILE A 280 -11.41 6.01 -13.68
CA ILE A 280 -10.96 7.37 -13.35
C ILE A 280 -9.80 7.77 -14.26
N ASP A 281 -9.97 8.89 -14.97
CA ASP A 281 -8.98 9.44 -15.89
C ASP A 281 -7.68 9.86 -15.18
N VAL A 282 -6.54 9.61 -15.83
CA VAL A 282 -5.19 9.95 -15.33
C VAL A 282 -5.02 11.44 -15.04
N ASP A 283 -5.61 12.32 -15.84
CA ASP A 283 -5.56 13.76 -15.61
C ASP A 283 -6.28 14.13 -14.29
N TYR A 284 -7.37 13.44 -13.97
CA TYR A 284 -8.09 13.62 -12.71
C TYR A 284 -7.32 13.07 -11.51
N ILE A 285 -6.59 11.95 -11.68
CA ILE A 285 -5.67 11.41 -10.66
C ILE A 285 -4.62 12.46 -10.29
N GLU A 286 -4.03 13.13 -11.29
CA GLU A 286 -3.04 14.18 -11.07
C GLU A 286 -3.63 15.41 -10.36
N GLU A 287 -4.87 15.80 -10.67
CA GLU A 287 -5.57 16.86 -9.93
C GLU A 287 -5.78 16.51 -8.45
N LEU A 288 -6.20 15.27 -8.16
CA LEU A 288 -6.39 14.77 -6.79
C LEU A 288 -5.07 14.71 -6.02
N LYS A 289 -3.99 14.24 -6.65
CA LYS A 289 -2.63 14.22 -6.08
C LYS A 289 -2.18 15.63 -5.72
N ASN A 290 -2.41 16.62 -6.58
CA ASN A 290 -2.06 18.02 -6.31
C ASN A 290 -2.88 18.67 -5.18
N LYS A 291 -4.15 18.28 -4.99
CA LYS A 291 -4.96 18.74 -3.87
C LYS A 291 -4.46 18.20 -2.53
N SER A 292 -4.10 16.92 -2.45
CA SER A 292 -3.56 16.30 -1.22
C SER A 292 -2.18 16.83 -0.82
N ALA A 293 -1.32 17.19 -1.78
CA ALA A 293 0.02 17.71 -1.53
C ALA A 293 0.06 19.17 -1.02
N ASN A 294 -1.04 19.92 -1.18
CA ASN A 294 -1.18 21.30 -0.70
C ASN A 294 -2.46 21.41 0.13
N PRO A 295 -2.45 21.04 1.43
CA PRO A 295 -3.55 21.37 2.31
C PRO A 295 -3.61 22.90 2.37
N SER A 296 -4.64 23.47 1.74
CA SER A 296 -4.89 24.90 1.73
C SER A 296 -4.96 25.40 3.17
N HIS A 297 -3.90 26.09 3.61
CA HIS A 297 -3.97 26.99 4.75
C HIS A 297 -4.83 28.18 4.36
N SER A 298 -6.15 28.05 4.50
CA SER A 298 -7.06 29.20 4.58
C SER A 298 -7.44 29.42 6.04
N TYR A 299 -7.05 30.61 6.50
CA TYR A 299 -7.21 31.21 7.83
C TYR A 299 -8.63 31.22 8.40
#